data_AF-A0A832Y9W7-F1
#
_entry.id   AF-A0A832Y9W7-F1
#
_cell.length_a   1.000
_cell.length_b   1.000
_cell.length_c   1.000
_cell.angle_alpha   90.00
_cell.angle_beta   90.00
_cell.angle_gamma   90.00
#
_symmetry.space_group_name_H-M   'P 1'
#
loop_
_entity.id
_entity.type
_entity.pdbx_description
1 polymer ?
#
loop_
_entity_poly.entity_id
_entity_poly.type
_entity_poly.pdbx_seq_one_letter_code
_entity_poly.pdbx_strand_id
1 'polypeptide(L)'
;MGEPRRIQSGIVDVEFGEGVTVIEPVNIYGCKIADNVFVGPFVEIQKDVTVGARTRIQSHAFICELVTIGEDCFISHGAKFINDP
;
A
#
# COMPACT_ATOMS: atom_id res chain seq x y z
N MET A 1 -19.27 10.09 -28.53
CA MET A 1 -19.14 9.38 -27.24
C MET A 1 -17.94 9.98 -26.52
N GLY A 2 -17.98 10.13 -25.19
CA GLY A 2 -16.83 10.60 -24.43
C GLY A 2 -15.83 9.45 -24.25
N GLU A 3 -14.54 9.70 -24.51
CA GLU A 3 -13.47 8.75 -24.22
C GLU A 3 -13.03 8.87 -22.75
N PRO A 4 -12.74 7.75 -22.06
CA PRO A 4 -12.29 7.81 -20.67
C PRO A 4 -10.84 8.28 -20.58
N ARG A 5 -10.53 9.09 -19.55
CA ARG A 5 -9.15 9.31 -19.11
C ARG A 5 -8.64 8.01 -18.49
N ARG A 6 -7.59 7.43 -19.08
CA ARG A 6 -6.94 6.22 -18.57
C ARG A 6 -5.74 6.62 -17.72
N ILE A 7 -5.67 6.13 -16.50
CA ILE A 7 -4.51 6.28 -15.61
C ILE A 7 -4.05 4.86 -15.30
N GLN A 8 -2.76 4.61 -15.46
CA GLN A 8 -2.16 3.33 -15.10
C GLN A 8 -1.82 3.35 -13.61
N SER A 9 -2.16 2.28 -12.89
CA SER A 9 -1.74 2.12 -11.50
C SER A 9 -0.22 2.05 -11.40
N GLY A 10 0.32 2.48 -10.28
CA GLY A 10 1.75 2.42 -10.04
C GLY A 10 2.10 2.90 -8.64
N ILE A 11 3.34 3.34 -8.50
CA ILE A 11 3.91 3.88 -7.27
C ILE A 11 4.11 5.38 -7.49
N VAL A 12 3.38 6.22 -6.75
CA VAL A 12 3.35 7.68 -6.97
C VAL A 12 3.49 8.42 -5.65
N ASP A 13 4.49 9.29 -5.52
CA ASP A 13 4.70 10.12 -4.32
C ASP A 13 4.74 9.32 -3.01
N VAL A 14 5.52 8.23 -3.00
CA VAL A 14 5.68 7.36 -1.83
C VAL A 14 7.03 7.60 -1.17
N GLU A 15 7.04 7.81 0.14
CA GLU A 15 8.26 7.85 0.94
C GLU A 15 8.63 6.44 1.38
N PHE A 16 9.72 5.90 0.84
CA PHE A 16 10.24 4.58 1.21
C PHE A 16 11.42 4.67 2.16
N GLY A 17 11.42 3.78 3.16
CA GLY A 17 12.61 3.40 3.92
C GLY A 17 13.53 2.46 3.14
N GLU A 18 14.59 2.00 3.79
CA GLU A 18 15.57 1.10 3.19
C GLU A 18 15.08 -0.35 3.12
N GLY A 19 15.45 -1.07 2.06
CA GLY A 19 15.16 -2.51 1.94
C GLY A 19 13.68 -2.85 1.69
N VAL A 20 12.83 -1.89 1.34
CA VAL A 20 11.43 -2.15 0.98
C VAL A 20 11.37 -3.00 -0.30
N THR A 21 10.54 -4.04 -0.28
CA THR A 21 10.28 -4.90 -1.43
C THR A 21 8.84 -4.72 -1.89
N VAL A 22 8.64 -4.43 -3.18
CA VAL A 22 7.31 -4.32 -3.79
C VAL A 22 7.24 -5.28 -4.97
N ILE A 23 6.22 -6.15 -4.97
CA ILE A 23 5.94 -7.06 -6.08
C ILE A 23 4.84 -6.44 -6.93
N GLU A 24 5.13 -6.11 -8.18
CA GLU A 24 4.16 -5.55 -9.12
C GLU A 24 3.17 -6.62 -9.67
N PRO A 25 1.95 -6.22 -10.08
CA PRO A 25 1.43 -4.85 -10.13
C PRO A 25 0.89 -4.37 -8.77
N VAL A 26 0.97 -3.07 -8.50
CA VAL A 26 0.41 -2.44 -7.29
C VAL A 26 -0.20 -1.06 -7.62
N ASN A 27 -0.98 -0.53 -6.69
CA ASN A 27 -1.44 0.86 -6.70
C ASN A 27 -1.13 1.52 -5.34
N ILE A 28 0.03 2.19 -5.23
CA ILE A 28 0.53 2.73 -3.96
C ILE A 28 0.80 4.21 -4.18
N TYR A 29 0.17 5.09 -3.40
CA TYR A 29 0.33 6.51 -3.63
C TYR A 29 0.24 7.36 -2.35
N GLY A 30 1.05 8.42 -2.28
CA GLY A 30 0.95 9.45 -1.24
C GLY A 30 1.13 8.95 0.20
N CYS A 31 1.86 7.85 0.41
CA CYS A 31 1.98 7.16 1.70
C CYS A 31 3.44 7.03 2.16
N LYS A 32 3.63 6.58 3.42
CA LYS A 32 4.95 6.32 4.02
C LYS A 32 5.11 4.84 4.33
N ILE A 33 6.19 4.24 3.83
CA ILE A 33 6.51 2.83 4.01
C ILE A 33 7.90 2.71 4.62
N ALA A 34 7.97 2.27 5.87
CA ALA A 34 9.24 2.17 6.62
C ALA A 34 10.12 0.98 6.17
N ASP A 35 11.30 0.88 6.77
CA ASP A 35 12.35 -0.06 6.38
C ASP A 35 11.88 -1.53 6.36
N ASN A 36 12.39 -2.29 5.38
CA ASN A 36 12.19 -3.73 5.26
C ASN A 36 10.72 -4.18 5.16
N VAL A 37 9.81 -3.29 4.77
CA VAL A 37 8.42 -3.68 4.47
C VAL A 37 8.38 -4.51 3.19
N PHE A 38 7.54 -5.54 3.20
CA PHE A 38 7.21 -6.33 2.02
C PHE A 38 5.78 -6.03 1.57
N VAL A 39 5.60 -5.67 0.30
CA VAL A 39 4.30 -5.46 -0.33
C VAL A 39 4.12 -6.48 -1.45
N GLY A 40 3.16 -7.38 -1.28
CA GLY A 40 2.79 -8.39 -2.26
C GLY A 40 2.04 -7.81 -3.47
N PRO A 41 1.83 -8.61 -4.52
CA PRO A 41 1.17 -8.15 -5.74
C PRO A 41 -0.30 -7.84 -5.52
N PHE A 42 -0.84 -6.97 -6.37
CA PHE A 42 -2.23 -6.51 -6.37
C PHE A 42 -2.66 -5.82 -5.08
N VAL A 43 -1.71 -5.28 -4.31
CA VAL A 43 -2.00 -4.46 -3.14
C VAL A 43 -2.31 -3.02 -3.56
N GLU A 44 -3.31 -2.43 -2.91
CA GLU A 44 -3.57 -0.99 -2.96
C GLU A 44 -3.35 -0.35 -1.58
N ILE A 45 -2.52 0.70 -1.55
CA ILE A 45 -2.25 1.52 -0.37
C ILE A 45 -2.48 2.98 -0.77
N GLN A 46 -3.45 3.61 -0.12
CA GLN A 46 -3.86 4.97 -0.45
C GLN A 46 -3.03 6.02 0.29
N LYS A 47 -3.26 7.29 -0.06
CA LYS A 47 -2.56 8.43 0.53
C LYS A 47 -2.75 8.50 2.04
N ASP A 48 -1.80 9.14 2.70
CA ASP A 48 -1.78 9.37 4.15
C ASP A 48 -1.72 8.09 5.02
N VAL A 49 -1.50 6.92 4.41
CA VAL A 49 -1.19 5.68 5.13
C VAL A 49 0.26 5.69 5.62
N THR A 50 0.48 5.18 6.84
CA THR A 50 1.83 4.89 7.37
C THR A 50 1.95 3.40 7.68
N VAL A 51 3.01 2.76 7.16
CA VAL A 51 3.34 1.35 7.41
C VAL A 51 4.67 1.25 8.17
N GLY A 52 4.64 0.68 9.37
CA GLY A 52 5.81 0.46 10.21
C GLY A 52 6.78 -0.61 9.68
N ALA A 53 8.02 -0.56 10.17
CA ALA A 53 9.13 -1.37 9.67
C ALA A 53 8.86 -2.88 9.78
N ARG A 54 9.45 -3.66 8.86
CA ARG A 54 9.38 -5.14 8.82
C ARG A 54 7.97 -5.72 8.66
N THR A 55 6.96 -4.89 8.46
CA THR A 55 5.59 -5.32 8.19
C THR A 55 5.49 -6.00 6.83
N ARG A 56 4.66 -7.03 6.75
CA ARG A 56 4.39 -7.77 5.50
C ARG A 56 2.94 -7.62 5.11
N ILE A 57 2.70 -7.00 3.96
CA ILE A 57 1.39 -6.85 3.34
C ILE A 57 1.26 -7.87 2.21
N GLN A 58 0.37 -8.84 2.37
CA GLN A 58 0.19 -9.90 1.37
C GLN A 58 -0.79 -9.51 0.26
N SER A 59 -0.82 -10.32 -0.80
CA SER A 59 -1.50 -9.97 -2.05
C SER A 59 -2.99 -9.65 -1.87
N HIS A 60 -3.51 -8.78 -2.75
CA HIS A 60 -4.92 -8.35 -2.77
C HIS A 60 -5.41 -7.63 -1.51
N ALA A 61 -4.51 -7.20 -0.61
CA ALA A 61 -4.88 -6.37 0.52
C ALA A 61 -5.20 -4.93 0.06
N PHE A 62 -6.15 -4.30 0.77
CA PHE A 62 -6.56 -2.92 0.55
C PHE A 62 -6.39 -2.12 1.84
N ILE A 63 -5.54 -1.08 1.79
CA ILE A 63 -5.26 -0.17 2.91
C ILE A 63 -5.73 1.24 2.51
N CYS A 64 -6.83 1.70 3.10
CA CYS A 64 -7.43 3.02 2.83
C CYS A 64 -6.73 4.15 3.60
N GLU A 65 -7.01 5.38 3.19
CA GLU A 65 -6.51 6.61 3.83
C GLU A 65 -6.75 6.59 5.36
N LEU A 66 -5.86 7.27 6.10
CA LEU A 66 -5.88 7.42 7.56
C LEU A 66 -5.53 6.16 8.38
N VAL A 67 -5.16 5.05 7.72
CA VAL A 67 -4.67 3.85 8.41
C VAL A 67 -3.21 4.02 8.84
N THR A 68 -2.91 3.69 10.10
CA THR A 68 -1.55 3.49 10.60
C THR A 68 -1.34 2.03 10.97
N ILE A 69 -0.37 1.37 10.34
CA ILE A 69 0.04 0.00 10.65
C ILE A 69 1.35 0.06 11.42
N GLY A 70 1.43 -0.66 12.54
CA GLY A 70 2.64 -0.75 13.36
C GLY A 70 3.79 -1.52 12.70
N GLU A 71 4.86 -1.73 13.46
CA GLU A 71 5.99 -2.57 13.06
C GLU A 71 5.66 -4.06 13.20
N ASP A 72 6.40 -4.92 12.48
CA ASP A 72 6.31 -6.38 12.56
C ASP A 72 4.89 -6.95 12.37
N CYS A 73 4.01 -6.22 11.69
CA CYS A 73 2.65 -6.66 11.42
C CYS A 73 2.61 -7.63 10.23
N PHE A 74 1.61 -8.49 10.22
CA PHE A 74 1.30 -9.36 9.08
C PHE A 74 -0.13 -9.08 8.61
N ILE A 75 -0.26 -8.46 7.44
CA ILE A 75 -1.55 -8.24 6.79
C ILE A 75 -1.80 -9.38 5.81
N SER A 76 -2.79 -10.20 6.13
CA SER A 76 -3.14 -11.39 5.36
C SER A 76 -3.62 -11.06 3.93
N HIS A 77 -3.57 -12.07 3.06
CA HIS A 77 -4.08 -11.98 1.70
C HIS A 77 -5.54 -11.55 1.70
N GLY A 78 -5.88 -10.58 0.85
CA GLY A 78 -7.26 -10.12 0.67
C GLY A 78 -7.84 -9.30 1.84
N ALA A 79 -7.06 -8.99 2.88
CA ALA A 79 -7.52 -8.17 4.00
C ALA A 79 -7.95 -6.78 3.50
N LYS A 80 -9.08 -6.28 4.01
CA LYS A 80 -9.56 -4.93 3.70
C LYS A 80 -9.67 -4.11 4.97
N PHE A 81 -9.09 -2.93 4.92
CA PHE A 81 -9.29 -1.91 5.93
C PHE A 81 -10.49 -1.05 5.53
N ILE A 82 -11.14 -0.48 6.53
CA ILE A 82 -12.18 0.52 6.38
C ILE A 82 -11.77 1.76 7.18
N ASN A 83 -12.18 2.94 6.72
CA ASN A 83 -12.00 4.20 7.40
C ASN A 83 -13.34 4.93 7.58
N ASP A 84 -14.41 4.16 7.86
CA ASP A 84 -15.71 4.72 8.22
C ASP A 84 -15.60 5.55 9.51
N PRO A 85 -16.33 6.68 9.61
CA PRO A 85 -16.51 7.40 10.87
C PRO A 85 -17.17 6.58 11.99
#